data_AF-A0A9D9U726-F1
#
_entry.id   AF-A0A9D9U726-F1
#
_cell.length_a   1.000
_cell.length_b   1.000
_cell.length_c   1.000
_cell.angle_alpha   90.00
_cell.angle_beta   90.00
_cell.angle_gamma   90.00
#
_symmetry.space_group_name_H-M   'P 1'
#
loop_
_entity.id
_entity.type
_entity.pdbx_description
1 polymer ?
#
loop_
_entity_poly.entity_id
_entity_poly.type
_entity_poly.pdbx_seq_one_letter_code
_entity_poly.pdbx_strand_id
1 'polypeptide(L)'
;MNTALSQWRQTLRSHAEFAAWHAANGAVLDDQWRPTIALQAALRDAKASASVPGYCWPCRAPSQFLYDLQYSNGRDVNWRERLVCTRCGLNNRLRLTVQVIEAEGLRGRGYLTEHVTPLARLLLERFPGLVTSEYLGPDHAPGQVSRQGIRHEDLCHLSLAGGSVDFVVSCDVLEHIPDYPAALCELARVLVPGGLALITVPFLPHAADNLVRARLEGGRVVHLLEPEYHGDPVGAQEGVLCFYHFGWQLLEDLRRAGFADAWLDLYWSADYANLGGPQVFVMARR
;
A
#
# COMPACT_ATOMS: atom_id res chain seq x y z
N MET A 1 34.68 -5.16 -3.03
CA MET A 1 33.25 -5.21 -2.68
C MET A 1 32.56 -4.21 -3.58
N ASN A 2 31.84 -4.70 -4.59
CA ASN A 2 31.08 -3.84 -5.49
C ASN A 2 29.93 -3.25 -4.67
N THR A 3 29.87 -1.93 -4.50
CA THR A 3 28.84 -1.25 -3.72
C THR A 3 27.53 -1.32 -4.48
N ALA A 4 26.81 -2.45 -4.34
CA ALA A 4 25.39 -2.49 -4.63
C ALA A 4 24.73 -1.35 -3.84
N LEU A 5 23.91 -0.53 -4.52
CA LEU A 5 23.24 0.61 -3.92
C LEU A 5 22.51 0.16 -2.65
N SER A 6 22.81 0.78 -1.50
CA SER A 6 22.14 0.48 -0.21
C SER A 6 20.67 0.91 -0.18
N GLN A 7 20.23 1.63 -1.22
CA GLN A 7 18.88 2.10 -1.43
C GLN A 7 18.65 2.37 -2.92
N TRP A 8 17.43 2.17 -3.40
CA TRP A 8 17.01 2.62 -4.72
C TRP A 8 15.50 2.79 -4.79
N ARG A 9 15.10 3.65 -5.73
CA ARG A 9 13.73 3.82 -6.21
C ARG A 9 13.77 3.63 -7.72
N GLN A 10 12.89 2.80 -8.24
CA GLN A 10 12.72 2.63 -9.69
C GLN A 10 11.31 3.01 -10.08
N THR A 11 11.19 4.04 -10.91
CA THR A 11 9.93 4.45 -11.54
C THR A 11 9.73 3.68 -12.85
N LEU A 12 8.54 3.13 -13.05
CA LEU A 12 8.17 2.32 -14.21
C LEU A 12 6.77 2.71 -14.68
N ARG A 13 6.58 2.83 -15.98
CA ARG A 13 5.32 3.33 -16.59
C ARG A 13 4.56 2.25 -17.34
N SER A 14 5.16 1.09 -17.57
CA SER A 14 4.55 -0.03 -18.30
C SER A 14 5.12 -1.39 -17.93
N HIS A 15 4.36 -2.45 -18.24
CA HIS A 15 4.81 -3.83 -18.09
C HIS A 15 6.09 -4.11 -18.89
N ALA A 16 6.21 -3.53 -20.08
CA ALA A 16 7.39 -3.69 -20.93
C ALA A 16 8.64 -3.04 -20.30
N GLU A 17 8.49 -1.85 -19.71
CA GLU A 17 9.59 -1.19 -18.96
C GLU A 17 10.02 -2.03 -17.77
N PHE A 18 9.07 -2.59 -17.01
CA PHE A 18 9.39 -3.49 -15.91
C PHE A 18 10.12 -4.74 -16.38
N ALA A 19 9.64 -5.41 -17.44
CA ALA A 19 10.26 -6.61 -17.96
C ALA A 19 11.71 -6.34 -18.42
N ALA A 20 11.94 -5.23 -19.12
CA ALA A 20 13.27 -4.81 -19.54
C ALA A 20 14.18 -4.47 -18.35
N TRP A 21 13.66 -3.70 -17.39
CA TRP A 21 14.40 -3.35 -16.17
C TRP A 21 14.75 -4.58 -15.34
N HIS A 22 13.80 -5.47 -15.10
CA HIS A 22 13.99 -6.70 -14.33
C HIS A 22 15.02 -7.61 -14.99
N ALA A 23 14.95 -7.80 -16.32
CA ALA A 23 15.94 -8.58 -17.07
C ALA A 23 17.35 -7.97 -16.98
N ALA A 24 17.47 -6.65 -17.05
CA ALA A 24 18.76 -5.96 -16.96
C ALA A 24 19.35 -5.94 -15.55
N ASN A 25 18.52 -6.05 -14.52
CA ASN A 25 18.94 -5.89 -13.12
C ASN A 25 18.89 -7.19 -12.29
N GLY A 26 18.62 -8.35 -12.91
CA GLY A 26 18.47 -9.63 -12.20
C GLY A 26 19.58 -9.93 -11.20
N ALA A 27 20.86 -9.72 -11.56
CA ALA A 27 21.99 -9.94 -10.65
C ALA A 27 22.00 -8.98 -9.44
N VAL A 28 21.58 -7.73 -9.63
CA VAL A 28 21.47 -6.73 -8.56
C VAL A 28 20.31 -7.08 -7.62
N LEU A 29 19.19 -7.52 -8.18
CA LEU A 29 18.04 -8.01 -7.42
C LEU A 29 18.43 -9.26 -6.62
N ASP A 30 19.10 -10.24 -7.22
CA ASP A 30 19.58 -11.43 -6.50
C ASP A 30 20.48 -11.05 -5.31
N ASP A 31 21.44 -10.14 -5.52
CA ASP A 31 22.34 -9.68 -4.45
C ASP A 31 21.62 -8.92 -3.32
N GLN A 32 20.53 -8.21 -3.62
CA GLN A 32 19.72 -7.52 -2.61
C GLN A 32 18.75 -8.45 -1.89
N TRP A 33 18.30 -9.50 -2.55
CA TRP A 33 17.51 -10.56 -1.94
C TRP A 33 18.37 -11.47 -1.08
N ARG A 34 19.68 -11.64 -1.36
CA ARG A 34 20.58 -12.50 -0.57
C ARG A 34 20.56 -12.21 0.94
N PRO A 35 20.70 -10.95 1.42
CA PRO A 35 20.54 -10.63 2.83
C PRO A 35 19.17 -11.05 3.38
N THR A 36 18.11 -10.77 2.63
CA THR A 36 16.73 -11.15 2.99
C THR A 36 16.57 -12.68 3.10
N ILE A 37 17.15 -13.43 2.18
CA ILE A 37 17.15 -14.90 2.16
C ILE A 37 17.90 -15.45 3.38
N ALA A 38 19.07 -14.87 3.71
CA ALA A 38 19.85 -15.27 4.88
C ALA A 38 19.09 -15.00 6.19
N LEU A 39 18.44 -13.84 6.30
CA LEU A 39 17.61 -13.49 7.45
C LEU A 39 16.40 -14.44 7.58
N GLN A 40 15.78 -14.80 6.47
CA GLN A 40 14.68 -15.77 6.44
C GLN A 40 15.14 -17.16 6.88
N ALA A 41 16.31 -17.61 6.40
CA ALA A 41 16.88 -18.90 6.79
C ALA A 41 17.16 -18.93 8.30
N ALA A 42 17.77 -17.88 8.84
CA ALA A 42 18.05 -17.76 10.28
C ALA A 42 16.78 -17.84 11.16
N LEU A 43 15.63 -17.39 10.66
CA LEU A 43 14.35 -17.46 11.37
C LEU A 43 13.80 -18.89 11.46
N ARG A 44 13.96 -19.70 10.40
CA ARG A 44 13.45 -21.09 10.36
C ARG A 44 14.12 -21.97 11.41
N ASP A 45 15.37 -21.67 11.76
CA ASP A 45 16.15 -22.40 12.75
C ASP A 45 15.87 -21.96 14.19
N ALA A 46 15.30 -20.77 14.41
CA ALA A 46 15.19 -20.13 15.72
C ALA A 46 13.82 -20.23 16.42
N LYS A 47 12.74 -20.64 15.73
CA LYS A 47 11.35 -20.70 16.26
C LYS A 47 10.94 -19.49 17.13
N ALA A 48 11.42 -18.30 16.80
CA ALA A 48 11.10 -17.05 17.48
C ALA A 48 11.31 -15.87 16.52
N SER A 49 10.65 -14.75 16.83
CA SER A 49 10.90 -13.47 16.16
C SER A 49 12.38 -13.07 16.23
N ALA A 50 12.89 -12.48 15.16
CA ALA A 50 14.24 -11.93 15.08
C ALA A 50 14.19 -10.42 14.77
N SER A 51 15.35 -9.76 14.75
CA SER A 51 15.44 -8.35 14.40
C SER A 51 16.68 -8.01 13.58
N VAL A 52 16.57 -6.98 12.75
CA VAL A 52 17.71 -6.37 12.05
C VAL A 52 17.86 -4.90 12.44
N PRO A 53 19.09 -4.37 12.53
CA PRO A 53 19.33 -2.95 12.75
C PRO A 53 19.06 -2.14 11.47
N GLY A 54 18.76 -0.87 11.64
CA GLY A 54 18.75 0.13 10.58
C GLY A 54 18.24 1.49 11.07
N TYR A 55 17.92 2.39 10.16
CA TYR A 55 17.42 3.73 10.48
C TYR A 55 15.91 3.82 10.23
N CYS A 56 15.12 4.13 11.26
CA CYS A 56 13.68 4.30 11.09
C CYS A 56 13.38 5.71 10.60
N TRP A 57 12.92 5.82 9.35
CA TRP A 57 12.61 7.10 8.71
C TRP A 57 11.58 7.93 9.51
N PRO A 58 10.40 7.39 9.92
CA PRO A 58 9.46 8.13 10.76
C PRO A 58 10.03 8.60 12.10
N CYS A 59 10.84 7.77 12.77
CA CYS A 59 11.42 8.09 14.08
C CYS A 59 12.60 9.05 14.00
N ARG A 60 13.22 9.20 12.82
CA ARG A 60 14.49 9.91 12.63
C ARG A 60 15.59 9.44 13.59
N ALA A 61 15.68 8.12 13.78
CA ALA A 61 16.63 7.51 14.70
C ALA A 61 16.97 6.07 14.31
N PRO A 62 18.17 5.56 14.69
CA PRO A 62 18.48 4.14 14.65
C PRO A 62 17.48 3.29 15.45
N SER A 63 17.10 2.13 14.93
CA SER A 63 16.13 1.20 15.52
C SER A 63 16.50 -0.26 15.24
N GLN A 64 15.86 -1.17 15.96
CA GLN A 64 15.74 -2.57 15.57
C GLN A 64 14.39 -2.78 14.87
N PHE A 65 14.36 -3.64 13.86
CA PHE A 65 13.17 -3.99 13.08
C PHE A 65 12.84 -5.46 13.23
N LEU A 66 11.72 -5.75 13.87
CA LEU A 66 11.28 -7.11 14.20
C LEU A 66 10.68 -7.79 12.96
N TYR A 67 11.08 -9.03 12.73
CA TYR A 67 10.49 -9.88 11.71
C TYR A 67 10.28 -11.31 12.21
N ASP A 68 9.21 -11.93 11.71
CA ASP A 68 8.76 -13.27 12.05
C ASP A 68 7.83 -13.80 10.94
N LEU A 69 7.14 -14.91 11.19
CA LEU A 69 6.19 -15.52 10.25
C LEU A 69 4.73 -15.04 10.46
N GLN A 70 4.48 -13.98 11.24
CA GLN A 70 3.14 -13.40 11.31
C GLN A 70 2.73 -12.84 9.95
N TYR A 71 1.43 -12.97 9.63
CA TYR A 71 0.86 -12.53 8.35
C TYR A 71 1.55 -13.13 7.12
N SER A 72 2.09 -14.35 7.24
CA SER A 72 2.82 -15.02 6.17
C SER A 72 2.18 -16.34 5.76
N ASN A 73 2.73 -16.97 4.72
CA ASN A 73 2.31 -18.29 4.23
C ASN A 73 2.82 -19.46 5.12
N GLY A 74 3.34 -19.16 6.32
CA GLY A 74 3.93 -20.14 7.24
C GLY A 74 5.34 -20.61 6.88
N ARG A 75 5.90 -20.18 5.74
CA ARG A 75 7.24 -20.57 5.26
C ARG A 75 8.17 -19.39 5.06
N ASP A 76 7.66 -18.32 4.45
CA ASP A 76 8.41 -17.14 4.07
C ASP A 76 8.01 -15.97 4.95
N VAL A 77 8.93 -15.04 5.21
CA VAL A 77 8.62 -13.84 6.00
C VAL A 77 7.81 -12.89 5.12
N ASN A 78 6.72 -12.34 5.65
CA ASN A 78 6.04 -11.23 4.98
C ASN A 78 6.78 -9.92 5.24
N TRP A 79 7.85 -9.66 4.48
CA TRP A 79 8.71 -8.48 4.69
C TRP A 79 7.98 -7.14 4.60
N ARG A 80 6.85 -7.09 3.90
CA ARG A 80 6.00 -5.90 3.77
C ARG A 80 5.21 -5.60 5.06
N GLU A 81 4.67 -6.64 5.70
CA GLU A 81 3.89 -6.50 6.94
C GLU A 81 4.73 -6.72 8.22
N ARG A 82 5.99 -7.11 8.08
CA ARG A 82 6.97 -7.23 9.17
C ARG A 82 7.98 -6.08 9.13
N LEU A 83 9.19 -6.30 9.64
CA LEU A 83 10.19 -5.25 9.91
C LEU A 83 9.57 -4.11 10.75
N VAL A 84 8.90 -4.52 11.84
CA VAL A 84 8.22 -3.63 12.77
C VAL A 84 9.26 -2.87 13.58
N CYS A 85 9.24 -1.55 13.49
CA CYS A 85 10.16 -0.71 14.26
C CYS A 85 9.85 -0.82 15.76
N THR A 86 10.86 -1.19 16.55
CA THR A 86 10.77 -1.29 18.02
C THR A 86 10.52 0.04 18.75
N ARG A 87 10.61 1.18 18.07
CA ARG A 87 10.32 2.51 18.63
C ARG A 87 8.88 2.96 18.37
N CYS A 88 8.46 2.99 17.09
CA CYS A 88 7.15 3.52 16.72
C CYS A 88 6.09 2.46 16.43
N GLY A 89 6.46 1.18 16.39
CA GLY A 89 5.52 0.09 16.09
C GLY A 89 5.05 0.01 14.63
N LEU A 90 5.52 0.90 13.74
CA LEU A 90 5.17 0.85 12.32
C LEU A 90 5.91 -0.30 11.62
N ASN A 91 5.18 -1.07 10.81
CA ASN A 91 5.75 -2.09 9.93
C ASN A 91 6.43 -1.49 8.70
N ASN A 92 7.05 -2.32 7.86
CA ASN A 92 7.78 -1.89 6.68
C ASN A 92 6.96 -0.98 5.76
N ARG A 93 5.77 -1.45 5.35
CA ARG A 93 4.86 -0.68 4.50
C ARG A 93 4.54 0.68 5.08
N LEU A 94 4.07 0.75 6.32
CA LEU A 94 3.64 2.03 6.91
C LEU A 94 4.82 3.00 7.06
N ARG A 95 6.02 2.50 7.41
CA ARG A 95 7.24 3.34 7.45
C ARG A 95 7.59 3.88 6.07
N LEU A 96 7.51 3.05 5.04
CA LEU A 96 7.81 3.46 3.68
C LEU A 96 6.74 4.41 3.12
N THR A 97 5.45 4.23 3.44
CA THR A 97 4.40 5.20 3.08
C THR A 97 4.73 6.60 3.61
N VAL A 98 5.16 6.71 4.87
CA VAL A 98 5.60 7.98 5.45
C VAL A 98 6.82 8.54 4.72
N GLN A 99 7.78 7.69 4.37
CA GLN A 99 8.96 8.09 3.61
C GLN A 99 8.60 8.62 2.21
N VAL A 100 7.67 7.97 1.50
CA VAL A 100 7.23 8.41 0.17
C VAL A 100 6.46 9.73 0.26
N ILE A 101 5.56 9.89 1.23
CA ILE A 101 4.84 11.15 1.48
C ILE A 101 5.84 12.32 1.66
N GLU A 102 6.89 12.12 2.47
CA GLU A 102 7.92 13.14 2.69
C GLU A 102 8.79 13.38 1.46
N ALA A 103 9.18 12.32 0.74
CA ALA A 103 10.03 12.40 -0.45
C ALA A 103 9.34 13.10 -1.63
N GLU A 104 8.03 12.90 -1.79
CA GLU A 104 7.20 13.62 -2.76
C GLU A 104 6.89 15.06 -2.33
N GLY A 105 7.26 15.44 -1.10
CA GLY A 105 7.01 16.78 -0.58
C GLY A 105 5.53 17.10 -0.45
N LEU A 106 4.68 16.10 -0.17
CA LEU A 106 3.24 16.29 -0.03
C LEU A 106 2.93 17.23 1.13
N ARG A 107 2.01 18.16 0.88
CA ARG A 107 1.59 19.24 1.79
C ARG A 107 0.12 19.58 1.54
N GLY A 108 -0.48 20.30 2.46
CA GLY A 108 -1.87 20.77 2.33
C GLY A 108 -2.88 19.77 2.87
N ARG A 109 -4.08 19.77 2.29
CA ARG A 109 -5.22 18.94 2.71
C ARG A 109 -5.09 17.56 2.09
N GLY A 110 -4.87 16.54 2.91
CA GLY A 110 -4.85 15.15 2.47
C GLY A 110 -6.19 14.46 2.66
N TYR A 111 -6.39 13.37 1.93
CA TYR A 111 -7.37 12.33 2.28
C TYR A 111 -6.66 10.98 2.45
N LEU A 112 -6.92 10.32 3.57
CA LEU A 112 -6.42 8.99 3.88
C LEU A 112 -7.62 8.05 4.08
N THR A 113 -7.62 6.92 3.38
CA THR A 113 -8.76 5.97 3.38
C THR A 113 -8.79 5.03 4.59
N GLU A 114 -8.04 5.36 5.64
CA GLU A 114 -7.94 4.65 6.91
C GLU A 114 -7.91 5.67 8.06
N HIS A 115 -8.47 5.30 9.22
CA HIS A 115 -8.57 6.15 10.41
C HIS A 115 -8.04 5.47 11.67
N VAL A 116 -8.24 4.16 11.83
CA VAL A 116 -7.93 3.47 13.11
C VAL A 116 -6.51 2.90 13.18
N THR A 117 -5.69 3.16 12.17
CA THR A 117 -4.35 2.59 12.04
C THR A 117 -3.26 3.46 12.69
N PRO A 118 -2.10 2.88 13.01
CA PRO A 118 -0.92 3.63 13.43
C PRO A 118 -0.47 4.69 12.40
N LEU A 119 -0.69 4.43 11.11
CA LEU A 119 -0.37 5.39 10.05
C LEU A 119 -1.29 6.61 10.12
N ALA A 120 -2.61 6.39 10.23
CA ALA A 120 -3.58 7.47 10.36
C ALA A 120 -3.27 8.37 11.56
N ARG A 121 -2.98 7.76 12.72
CA ARG A 121 -2.56 8.50 13.92
C ARG A 121 -1.34 9.39 13.65
N LEU A 122 -0.30 8.85 13.02
CA LEU A 122 0.92 9.61 12.73
C LEU A 122 0.67 10.73 11.71
N LEU A 123 -0.14 10.49 10.66
CA LEU A 123 -0.39 11.48 9.63
C LEU A 123 -1.33 12.60 10.12
N LEU A 124 -2.29 12.30 10.99
CA LEU A 124 -3.13 13.30 11.66
C LEU A 124 -2.30 14.29 12.48
N GLU A 125 -1.22 13.84 13.12
CA GLU A 125 -0.29 14.73 13.84
C GLU A 125 0.53 15.62 12.90
N ARG A 126 0.75 15.20 11.65
CA ARG A 126 1.64 15.86 10.67
C ARG A 126 0.93 16.80 9.70
N PHE A 127 -0.33 16.52 9.40
CA PHE A 127 -1.09 17.23 8.37
C PHE A 127 -2.36 17.85 8.99
N PRO A 128 -2.27 19.11 9.45
CA PRO A 128 -3.45 19.87 9.87
C PRO A 128 -4.45 19.95 8.71
N GLY A 129 -5.61 19.31 8.86
CA GLY A 129 -6.63 19.23 7.81
C GLY A 129 -6.64 17.95 6.99
N LEU A 130 -5.87 16.93 7.38
CA LEU A 130 -6.04 15.56 6.87
C LEU A 130 -7.44 15.04 7.19
N VAL A 131 -8.16 14.61 6.15
CA VAL A 131 -9.39 13.85 6.30
C VAL A 131 -9.04 12.37 6.32
N THR A 132 -9.57 11.64 7.30
CA THR A 132 -9.40 10.19 7.45
C THR A 132 -10.78 9.54 7.54
N SER A 133 -10.95 8.32 7.04
CA SER A 133 -12.23 7.61 7.11
C SER A 133 -12.06 6.10 7.20
N GLU A 134 -13.18 5.40 7.42
CA GLU A 134 -13.31 3.95 7.28
C GLU A 134 -14.59 3.62 6.50
N TYR A 135 -14.64 2.42 5.92
CA TYR A 135 -15.90 1.87 5.44
C TYR A 135 -16.59 1.10 6.58
N LEU A 136 -17.69 1.64 7.10
CA LEU A 136 -18.41 1.12 8.28
C LEU A 136 -19.61 0.23 7.88
N GLY A 137 -19.71 -0.14 6.60
CA GLY A 137 -20.81 -0.90 6.04
C GLY A 137 -21.88 -0.04 5.36
N PRO A 138 -22.80 -0.69 4.61
CA PRO A 138 -23.73 -0.04 3.69
C PRO A 138 -24.84 0.77 4.37
N ASP A 139 -25.04 0.58 5.68
CA ASP A 139 -26.07 1.30 6.45
C ASP A 139 -25.63 2.73 6.85
N HIS A 140 -24.39 3.13 6.52
CA HIS A 140 -23.85 4.45 6.81
C HIS A 140 -23.85 5.32 5.55
N ALA A 141 -24.25 6.58 5.68
CA ALA A 141 -24.17 7.54 4.58
C ALA A 141 -22.76 8.11 4.47
N PRO A 142 -22.17 8.25 3.27
CA PRO A 142 -20.87 8.90 3.10
C PRO A 142 -20.81 10.26 3.80
N GLY A 143 -19.74 10.48 4.57
CA GLY A 143 -19.52 11.67 5.38
C GLY A 143 -20.14 11.65 6.77
N GLN A 144 -20.96 10.65 7.09
CA GLN A 144 -21.47 10.43 8.45
C GLN A 144 -20.32 10.15 9.42
N VAL A 145 -20.44 10.62 10.66
CA VAL A 145 -19.49 10.32 11.73
C VAL A 145 -20.16 9.38 12.73
N SER A 146 -19.51 8.25 13.02
CA SER A 146 -20.00 7.27 13.99
C SER A 146 -19.96 7.84 15.41
N ARG A 147 -20.62 7.16 16.37
CA ARG A 147 -20.55 7.53 17.79
C ARG A 147 -19.13 7.51 18.36
N GLN A 148 -18.23 6.75 17.73
CA GLN A 148 -16.82 6.65 18.11
C GLN A 148 -15.95 7.73 17.46
N GLY A 149 -16.55 8.66 16.70
CA GLY A 149 -15.83 9.74 16.02
C GLY A 149 -15.21 9.33 14.67
N ILE A 150 -15.53 8.13 14.16
CA ILE A 150 -14.98 7.63 12.90
C ILE A 150 -15.85 8.13 11.75
N ARG A 151 -15.25 8.84 10.81
CA ARG A 151 -15.92 9.25 9.56
C ARG A 151 -16.09 8.04 8.66
N HIS A 152 -17.31 7.85 8.16
CA HIS A 152 -17.63 6.89 7.12
C HIS A 152 -17.42 7.49 5.73
N GLU A 153 -16.79 6.74 4.84
CA GLU A 153 -16.82 7.01 3.39
C GLU A 153 -17.01 5.71 2.62
N ASP A 154 -17.76 5.80 1.52
CA ASP A 154 -17.75 4.83 0.43
C ASP A 154 -16.84 5.39 -0.66
N LEU A 155 -15.76 4.69 -1.01
CA LEU A 155 -14.83 5.17 -2.02
C LEU A 155 -15.46 5.27 -3.40
N CYS A 156 -16.54 4.53 -3.70
CA CYS A 156 -17.30 4.68 -4.94
C CYS A 156 -18.19 5.93 -4.95
N HIS A 157 -18.45 6.52 -3.78
CA HIS A 157 -19.36 7.66 -3.58
C HIS A 157 -18.88 8.58 -2.45
N LEU A 158 -17.71 9.21 -2.61
CA LEU A 158 -17.12 10.06 -1.57
C LEU A 158 -17.97 11.30 -1.34
N SER A 159 -18.20 11.62 -0.06
CA SER A 159 -18.88 12.88 0.29
C SER A 159 -17.98 14.11 0.19
N LEU A 160 -16.68 13.92 -0.07
CA LEU A 160 -15.72 15.01 -0.28
C LEU A 160 -16.05 15.80 -1.56
N ALA A 161 -15.89 17.12 -1.51
CA ALA A 161 -16.07 17.98 -2.67
C ALA A 161 -15.01 17.72 -3.75
N GLY A 162 -15.34 18.00 -5.01
CA GLY A 162 -14.36 17.89 -6.09
C GLY A 162 -13.23 18.91 -5.94
N GLY A 163 -11.99 18.52 -6.23
CA GLY A 163 -10.84 19.42 -6.09
C GLY A 163 -10.62 19.95 -4.66
N SER A 164 -10.96 19.14 -3.66
CA SER A 164 -10.90 19.54 -2.25
C SER A 164 -9.63 19.10 -1.52
N VAL A 165 -8.88 18.14 -2.06
CA VAL A 165 -7.65 17.62 -1.44
C VAL A 165 -6.46 17.70 -2.39
N ASP A 166 -5.29 17.96 -1.82
CA ASP A 166 -4.01 18.08 -2.52
C ASP A 166 -3.39 16.71 -2.81
N PHE A 167 -3.64 15.74 -1.92
CA PHE A 167 -3.18 14.37 -2.07
C PHE A 167 -4.15 13.35 -1.47
N VAL A 168 -4.07 12.12 -1.98
CA VAL A 168 -4.78 10.94 -1.48
C VAL A 168 -3.76 9.88 -1.12
N VAL A 169 -3.94 9.21 0.01
CA VAL A 169 -3.22 7.99 0.36
C VAL A 169 -4.25 6.87 0.57
N SER A 170 -4.09 5.76 -0.15
CA SER A 170 -4.96 4.60 -0.02
C SER A 170 -4.15 3.32 0.01
N CYS A 171 -4.16 2.64 1.17
CA CYS A 171 -3.31 1.48 1.39
C CYS A 171 -4.15 0.21 1.56
N ASP A 172 -4.14 -0.66 0.55
CA ASP A 172 -4.77 -1.98 0.57
C ASP A 172 -6.29 -1.91 0.79
N VAL A 173 -6.94 -1.00 0.05
CA VAL A 173 -8.39 -0.78 0.09
C VAL A 173 -9.07 -1.15 -1.23
N LEU A 174 -8.45 -0.87 -2.37
CA LEU A 174 -9.10 -0.99 -3.68
C LEU A 174 -9.44 -2.43 -4.05
N GLU A 175 -8.64 -3.39 -3.60
CA GLU A 175 -8.87 -4.82 -3.84
C GLU A 175 -10.18 -5.32 -3.22
N HIS A 176 -10.71 -4.61 -2.23
CA HIS A 176 -11.94 -4.95 -1.52
C HIS A 176 -13.18 -4.33 -2.16
N ILE A 177 -13.01 -3.51 -3.20
CA ILE A 177 -14.09 -2.78 -3.85
C ILE A 177 -14.45 -3.48 -5.17
N PRO A 178 -15.67 -4.06 -5.30
CA PRO A 178 -16.10 -4.72 -6.53
C PRO A 178 -16.13 -3.79 -7.74
N ASP A 179 -16.52 -2.53 -7.53
CA ASP A 179 -16.51 -1.48 -8.55
C ASP A 179 -15.33 -0.51 -8.31
N TYR A 180 -14.11 -1.05 -8.22
CA TYR A 180 -12.92 -0.21 -8.05
C TYR A 180 -12.78 0.88 -9.14
N PRO A 181 -13.24 0.73 -10.41
CA PRO A 181 -13.21 1.83 -11.37
C PRO A 181 -14.00 3.05 -10.90
N ALA A 182 -15.17 2.87 -10.30
CA ALA A 182 -15.92 3.98 -9.70
C ALA A 182 -15.12 4.64 -8.56
N ALA A 183 -14.45 3.84 -7.72
CA ALA A 183 -13.56 4.37 -6.70
C ALA A 183 -12.41 5.20 -7.27
N LEU A 184 -11.76 4.74 -8.35
CA LEU A 184 -10.70 5.51 -9.02
C LEU A 184 -11.21 6.86 -9.54
N CYS A 185 -12.42 6.90 -10.12
CA CYS A 185 -13.06 8.12 -10.60
C CYS A 185 -13.29 9.12 -9.44
N GLU A 186 -13.74 8.63 -8.29
CA GLU A 186 -13.93 9.47 -7.10
C GLU A 186 -12.60 9.99 -6.54
N LEU A 187 -11.56 9.15 -6.48
CA LEU A 187 -10.22 9.58 -6.07
C LEU A 187 -9.68 10.68 -6.99
N ALA A 188 -9.84 10.53 -8.31
CA ALA A 188 -9.50 11.58 -9.27
C ALA A 188 -10.37 12.83 -9.04
N ARG A 189 -11.68 12.69 -8.82
CA ARG A 189 -12.60 13.81 -8.64
C ARG A 189 -12.25 14.66 -7.42
N VAL A 190 -11.85 14.07 -6.30
CA VAL A 190 -11.59 14.83 -5.06
C VAL A 190 -10.23 15.54 -5.07
N LEU A 191 -9.24 15.05 -5.82
CA LEU A 191 -7.92 15.67 -5.93
C LEU A 191 -7.96 17.02 -6.64
N VAL A 192 -7.17 18.02 -6.27
CA VAL A 192 -6.98 19.22 -7.12
C VAL A 192 -6.29 18.85 -8.44
N PRO A 193 -6.42 19.63 -9.52
CA PRO A 193 -5.56 19.47 -10.70
C PRO A 193 -4.07 19.52 -10.29
N GLY A 194 -3.28 18.53 -10.71
CA GLY A 194 -1.89 18.35 -10.29
C GLY A 194 -1.70 17.61 -8.96
N GLY A 195 -2.78 17.29 -8.25
CA GLY A 195 -2.75 16.52 -7.00
C GLY A 195 -2.31 15.07 -7.20
N LEU A 196 -1.82 14.45 -6.12
CA LEU A 196 -1.19 13.11 -6.18
C LEU A 196 -1.97 12.07 -5.38
N ALA A 197 -2.22 10.91 -6.00
CA ALA A 197 -2.64 9.69 -5.31
C ALA A 197 -1.43 8.77 -5.09
N LEU A 198 -1.28 8.31 -3.85
CA LEU A 198 -0.32 7.31 -3.39
C LEU A 198 -1.11 6.05 -2.99
N ILE A 199 -0.97 4.97 -3.75
CA ILE A 199 -1.81 3.78 -3.62
C ILE A 199 -0.95 2.54 -3.39
N THR A 200 -1.34 1.69 -2.43
CA THR A 200 -0.84 0.31 -2.35
C THR A 200 -1.98 -0.66 -2.56
N VAL A 201 -1.70 -1.75 -3.27
CA VAL A 201 -2.62 -2.85 -3.57
C VAL A 201 -1.81 -4.15 -3.66
N PRO A 202 -2.45 -5.34 -3.61
CA PRO A 202 -1.83 -6.60 -4.00
C PRO A 202 -1.46 -6.58 -5.48
N PHE A 203 -0.26 -6.08 -5.79
CA PHE A 203 0.22 -5.88 -7.15
C PHE A 203 1.01 -7.10 -7.67
N LEU A 204 0.71 -7.53 -8.88
CA LEU A 204 1.32 -8.65 -9.59
C LEU A 204 2.25 -8.09 -10.68
N PRO A 205 3.54 -7.88 -10.41
CA PRO A 205 4.44 -7.17 -11.34
C PRO A 205 4.66 -7.92 -12.66
N HIS A 206 4.41 -9.23 -12.70
CA HIS A 206 4.51 -10.05 -13.91
C HIS A 206 3.17 -10.25 -14.64
N ALA A 207 2.08 -9.63 -14.17
CA ALA A 207 0.75 -9.73 -14.80
C ALA A 207 0.43 -8.43 -15.54
N ALA A 208 0.18 -8.53 -16.85
CA ALA A 208 -0.31 -7.40 -17.62
C ALA A 208 -1.72 -6.97 -17.15
N ASP A 209 -2.60 -7.94 -16.94
CA ASP A 209 -4.01 -7.72 -16.58
C ASP A 209 -4.27 -7.89 -15.08
N ASN A 210 -5.37 -7.29 -14.61
CA ASN A 210 -5.85 -7.50 -13.24
C ASN A 210 -6.41 -8.93 -13.08
N LEU A 211 -6.00 -9.63 -12.03
CA LEU A 211 -6.57 -10.91 -11.64
C LEU A 211 -7.86 -10.69 -10.88
N VAL A 212 -8.99 -11.11 -11.47
CA VAL A 212 -10.31 -11.03 -10.82
C VAL A 212 -10.58 -12.31 -10.05
N ARG A 213 -10.69 -12.19 -8.72
CA ARG A 213 -10.93 -13.32 -7.80
C ARG A 213 -12.42 -13.55 -7.54
N ALA A 214 -13.20 -12.48 -7.51
CA ALA A 214 -14.64 -12.52 -7.28
C ALA A 214 -15.33 -11.37 -8.02
N ARG A 215 -16.65 -11.46 -8.22
CA ARG A 215 -17.49 -10.41 -8.82
C ARG A 215 -18.83 -10.30 -8.09
N LEU A 216 -19.50 -9.17 -8.26
CA LEU A 216 -20.91 -9.05 -7.91
C LEU A 216 -21.79 -9.34 -9.13
N GLU A 217 -22.66 -10.34 -9.03
CA GLU A 217 -23.67 -10.67 -10.03
C GLU A 217 -25.05 -10.70 -9.37
N GLY A 218 -25.95 -9.79 -9.79
CA GLY A 218 -27.28 -9.68 -9.17
C GLY A 218 -27.26 -9.40 -7.67
N GLY A 219 -26.25 -8.67 -7.18
CA GLY A 219 -26.06 -8.35 -5.76
C GLY A 219 -25.48 -9.50 -4.93
N ARG A 220 -25.05 -10.60 -5.55
CA ARG A 220 -24.40 -11.73 -4.88
C ARG A 220 -22.94 -11.82 -5.29
N VAL A 221 -22.10 -12.20 -4.33
CA VAL A 221 -20.70 -12.51 -4.60
C VAL A 221 -20.62 -13.84 -5.35
N VAL A 222 -19.98 -13.83 -6.51
CA VAL A 222 -19.60 -15.01 -7.28
C VAL A 222 -18.08 -15.13 -7.23
N HIS A 223 -17.59 -16.22 -6.64
CA HIS A 223 -16.16 -16.52 -6.54
C HIS A 223 -15.68 -17.17 -7.83
N LEU A 224 -14.65 -16.59 -8.44
CA LEU A 224 -13.99 -17.11 -9.64
C LEU A 224 -12.74 -17.92 -9.30
N LEU A 225 -12.14 -17.63 -8.14
CA LEU A 225 -10.98 -18.31 -7.55
C LEU A 225 -11.28 -18.62 -6.08
N GLU A 226 -10.38 -19.36 -5.43
CA GLU A 226 -10.46 -19.60 -3.99
C GLU A 226 -10.57 -18.26 -3.24
N PRO A 227 -11.58 -18.09 -2.36
CA PRO A 227 -11.79 -16.86 -1.61
C PRO A 227 -10.54 -16.47 -0.81
N GLU A 228 -10.21 -15.18 -0.85
CA GLU A 228 -9.10 -14.61 -0.10
C GLU A 228 -9.61 -13.44 0.72
N TYR A 229 -9.28 -13.42 2.02
CA TYR A 229 -9.75 -12.41 2.96
C TYR A 229 -8.56 -11.72 3.62
N HIS A 230 -8.58 -10.38 3.67
CA HIS A 230 -7.61 -9.58 4.39
C HIS A 230 -8.19 -9.13 5.74
N GLY A 231 -7.34 -8.67 6.67
CA GLY A 231 -7.81 -8.22 7.98
C GLY A 231 -8.76 -7.02 7.90
N ASP A 232 -9.78 -7.00 8.76
CA ASP A 232 -10.70 -5.88 8.91
C ASP A 232 -10.41 -5.14 10.23
N PRO A 233 -9.97 -3.88 10.19
CA PRO A 233 -9.67 -3.13 11.40
C PRO A 233 -10.92 -2.65 12.16
N VAL A 234 -12.12 -2.72 11.57
CA VAL A 234 -13.35 -2.12 12.13
C VAL A 234 -14.50 -3.08 12.41
N GLY A 235 -14.48 -4.36 12.00
CA GLY A 235 -15.60 -5.22 12.38
C GLY A 235 -15.53 -6.73 12.12
N ALA A 236 -15.06 -7.21 10.98
CA ALA A 236 -15.20 -8.61 10.61
C ALA A 236 -14.02 -9.48 11.10
N GLN A 237 -14.28 -10.41 12.04
CA GLN A 237 -13.30 -11.45 12.40
C GLN A 237 -12.91 -12.34 11.22
N GLU A 238 -13.82 -12.48 10.24
CA GLU A 238 -13.62 -13.26 9.01
C GLU A 238 -12.79 -12.49 7.96
N GLY A 239 -12.55 -11.18 8.17
CA GLY A 239 -11.85 -10.31 7.25
C GLY A 239 -12.70 -9.76 6.11
N VAL A 240 -12.06 -9.00 5.21
CA VAL A 240 -12.69 -8.38 4.03
C VAL A 240 -12.29 -9.15 2.78
N LEU A 241 -13.27 -9.54 1.97
CA LEU A 241 -13.05 -10.29 0.74
C LEU A 241 -12.19 -9.47 -0.25
N CYS A 242 -11.16 -10.09 -0.80
CA CYS A 242 -10.34 -9.56 -1.88
C CYS A 242 -10.95 -9.94 -3.25
N PHE A 243 -11.44 -8.96 -3.99
CA PHE A 243 -11.97 -9.11 -5.34
C PHE A 243 -10.88 -9.11 -6.41
N TYR A 244 -9.76 -8.43 -6.16
CA TYR A 244 -8.73 -8.20 -7.18
C TYR A 244 -7.31 -8.36 -6.66
N HIS A 245 -6.44 -8.97 -7.46
CA HIS A 245 -5.01 -8.64 -7.45
C HIS A 245 -4.72 -7.83 -8.72
N PHE A 246 -3.94 -6.76 -8.62
CA PHE A 246 -3.80 -5.79 -9.70
C PHE A 246 -2.54 -6.05 -10.52
N GLY A 247 -2.68 -5.98 -11.85
CA GLY A 247 -1.59 -5.98 -12.81
C GLY A 247 -1.34 -4.58 -13.37
N TRP A 248 -0.57 -4.50 -14.44
CA TRP A 248 -0.24 -3.22 -15.11
C TRP A 248 -1.45 -2.49 -15.70
N GLN A 249 -2.54 -3.20 -15.98
CA GLN A 249 -3.84 -2.66 -16.38
C GLN A 249 -4.32 -1.55 -15.42
N LEU A 250 -4.02 -1.65 -14.12
CA LEU A 250 -4.39 -0.61 -13.15
C LEU A 250 -3.89 0.79 -13.53
N LEU A 251 -2.71 0.91 -14.15
CA LEU A 251 -2.19 2.20 -14.60
C LEU A 251 -3.03 2.77 -15.76
N GLU A 252 -3.58 1.93 -16.61
CA GLU A 252 -4.52 2.35 -17.65
C GLU A 252 -5.87 2.76 -17.07
N ASP A 253 -6.37 1.98 -16.11
CA ASP A 253 -7.65 2.25 -15.45
C ASP A 253 -7.61 3.57 -14.67
N LEU A 254 -6.48 3.90 -14.02
CA LEU A 254 -6.23 5.22 -13.43
C LEU A 254 -6.32 6.34 -14.48
N ARG A 255 -5.68 6.18 -15.64
CA ARG A 255 -5.76 7.21 -16.70
C ARG A 255 -7.18 7.37 -17.23
N ARG A 256 -7.92 6.27 -17.40
CA ARG A 256 -9.34 6.29 -17.81
C ARG A 256 -10.23 6.98 -16.77
N ALA A 257 -9.90 6.84 -15.49
CA ALA A 257 -10.61 7.47 -14.38
C ALA A 257 -10.37 9.00 -14.27
N GLY A 258 -9.46 9.56 -15.07
CA GLY A 258 -9.22 11.00 -15.15
C GLY A 258 -7.90 11.48 -14.53
N PHE A 259 -6.97 10.57 -14.24
CA PHE A 259 -5.59 10.94 -13.90
C PHE A 259 -4.78 11.24 -15.18
N ALA A 260 -4.07 12.38 -15.20
CA ALA A 260 -3.21 12.76 -16.32
C ALA A 260 -1.96 11.87 -16.46
N ASP A 261 -1.43 11.35 -15.35
CA ASP A 261 -0.30 10.41 -15.36
C ASP A 261 -0.48 9.31 -14.31
N ALA A 262 0.06 8.13 -14.59
CA ALA A 262 0.08 6.99 -13.68
C ALA A 262 1.37 6.19 -13.88
N TRP A 263 2.03 5.81 -12.78
CA TRP A 263 3.26 5.06 -12.79
C TRP A 263 3.36 4.18 -11.54
N LEU A 264 4.33 3.28 -11.55
CA LEU A 264 4.66 2.42 -10.45
C LEU A 264 6.05 2.79 -9.93
N ASP A 265 6.18 2.96 -8.62
CA ASP A 265 7.47 3.08 -7.96
C ASP A 265 7.78 1.81 -7.17
N LEU A 266 8.92 1.21 -7.48
CA LEU A 266 9.54 0.13 -6.72
C LEU A 266 10.57 0.71 -5.76
N TYR A 267 10.49 0.31 -4.49
CA TYR A 267 11.40 0.77 -3.45
C TYR A 267 12.10 -0.39 -2.76
N TRP A 268 13.38 -0.16 -2.43
CA TRP A 268 14.15 -1.03 -1.56
C TRP A 268 15.23 -0.23 -0.84
N SER A 269 15.52 -0.58 0.41
CA SER A 269 16.63 0.03 1.17
C SER A 269 17.10 -0.86 2.30
N ALA A 270 18.39 -1.18 2.33
CA ALA A 270 19.03 -1.77 3.50
C ALA A 270 19.09 -0.78 4.66
N ASP A 271 19.46 0.48 4.38
CA ASP A 271 19.67 1.52 5.39
C ASP A 271 18.39 1.83 6.18
N TYR A 272 17.23 1.84 5.51
CA TYR A 272 15.93 2.07 6.13
C TYR A 272 15.18 0.79 6.50
N ALA A 273 15.82 -0.37 6.36
CA ALA A 273 15.20 -1.68 6.54
C ALA A 273 13.86 -1.82 5.77
N ASN A 274 13.87 -1.38 4.51
CA ASN A 274 12.84 -1.66 3.52
C ASN A 274 13.31 -2.86 2.69
N LEU A 275 13.30 -4.04 3.32
CA LEU A 275 13.80 -5.30 2.77
C LEU A 275 12.67 -6.16 2.17
N GLY A 276 13.03 -7.32 1.63
CA GLY A 276 12.11 -8.19 0.90
C GLY A 276 12.20 -8.01 -0.61
N GLY A 277 11.18 -8.52 -1.31
CA GLY A 277 10.90 -8.06 -2.66
C GLY A 277 10.61 -6.56 -2.70
N PRO A 278 10.61 -5.94 -3.89
CA PRO A 278 10.46 -4.51 -4.01
C PRO A 278 9.10 -4.10 -3.46
N GLN A 279 9.11 -3.08 -2.62
CA GLN A 279 7.88 -2.50 -2.10
C GLN A 279 7.26 -1.65 -3.20
N VAL A 280 5.98 -1.88 -3.48
CA VAL A 280 5.29 -1.31 -4.63
C VAL A 280 4.39 -0.17 -4.19
N PHE A 281 4.51 0.98 -4.84
CA PHE A 281 3.52 2.05 -4.80
C PHE A 281 3.02 2.35 -6.20
N VAL A 282 1.71 2.36 -6.35
CA VAL A 282 1.03 2.87 -7.54
C VAL A 282 0.80 4.36 -7.31
N MET A 283 1.32 5.16 -8.23
CA MET A 283 1.29 6.61 -8.18
C MET A 283 0.41 7.13 -9.31
N ALA A 284 -0.42 8.13 -9.03
CA ALA A 284 -1.20 8.77 -10.07
C ALA A 284 -1.33 10.28 -9.82
N ARG A 285 -1.21 11.07 -10.89
CA ARG A 285 -1.31 12.54 -10.85
C ARG A 285 -2.55 12.99 -11.59
N ARG A 286 -3.39 13.79 -10.95
CA ARG A 286 -4.59 14.37 -11.57
C ARG A 286 -4.22 15.43 -12.61
#